data_AF-A0A920VW73-F1
#
_entry.id   AF-A0A920VW73-F1
#
_cell.length_a   1.000
_cell.length_b   1.000
_cell.length_c   1.000
_cell.angle_alpha   90.00
_cell.angle_beta   90.00
_cell.angle_gamma   90.00
#
_symmetry.space_group_name_H-M   'P 1'
#
loop_
_entity.id
_entity.type
_entity.pdbx_description
1 polymer ?
#
loop_
_entity_poly.entity_id
_entity_poly.type
_entity_poly.pdbx_seq_one_letter_code
_entity_poly.pdbx_strand_id
1 'polypeptide(L)' 'MAELVDGYYKILGRDSVDIINPEVKISALEIEDVLLRPPMIKECAVVGIADQKWGEVVAVALCSSENLTLKKYKLGL' A
#
# COMPACT_ATOMS: atom_id res chain seq x y z
N MET A 1 -5.94 7.63 -13.94
CA MET A 1 -6.20 6.77 -15.13
C MET A 1 -7.15 7.48 -16.07
N ALA A 2 -7.12 7.14 -17.35
CA ALA A 2 -8.03 7.71 -18.36
C ALA A 2 -8.41 6.64 -19.38
N GLU A 3 -9.63 6.72 -19.88
CA GLU A 3 -10.18 5.83 -20.90
C GLU A 3 -10.59 6.66 -22.12
N LEU A 4 -10.35 6.13 -23.33
CA LEU A 4 -10.77 6.76 -24.58
C LEU A 4 -12.16 6.25 -24.96
N VAL A 5 -13.15 7.15 -24.96
CA VAL A 5 -14.54 6.85 -25.31
C VAL A 5 -15.01 7.82 -26.39
N ASP A 6 -15.47 7.30 -27.52
CA ASP A 6 -16.03 8.07 -28.64
C ASP A 6 -15.18 9.27 -29.10
N GLY A 7 -13.85 9.11 -29.05
CA GLY A 7 -12.89 10.14 -29.47
C GLY A 7 -12.50 11.16 -28.40
N TYR A 8 -12.98 11.01 -27.16
CA TYR A 8 -12.63 11.86 -26.02
C TYR A 8 -11.99 11.06 -24.89
N TYR A 9 -11.00 11.66 -24.22
CA TYR A 9 -10.41 11.07 -23.02
C TYR A 9 -11.26 11.41 -21.79
N LYS A 10 -11.81 10.38 -21.14
CA LYS A 10 -12.50 10.49 -19.85
C LYS A 10 -11.49 10.24 -18.74
N ILE A 11 -11.24 11.25 -17.92
CA ILE A 11 -10.39 11.09 -16.72
C ILE A 11 -11.18 10.30 -15.67
N LEU A 12 -10.69 9.10 -15.33
CA LEU A 12 -11.35 8.17 -14.42
C LEU A 12 -11.00 8.41 -12.94
N GLY A 13 -10.29 9.50 -12.64
CA GLY A 13 -9.71 9.74 -11.32
C GLY A 13 -8.39 8.98 -11.11
N ARG A 14 -7.91 8.93 -9.87
CA ARG A 14 -6.78 8.07 -9.48
C ARG A 14 -7.33 6.65 -9.33
N ASP A 15 -6.60 5.66 -9.84
CA ASP A 15 -6.78 4.29 -9.33
C ASP A 15 -6.44 4.40 -7.84
N SER A 16 -7.39 4.10 -6.97
CA SER A 16 -7.15 4.34 -5.55
C SER A 16 -5.95 3.51 -5.11
N VAL A 17 -5.06 4.11 -4.33
CA VAL A 17 -3.96 3.36 -3.68
C VAL A 17 -4.42 2.87 -2.30
N ASP A 18 -5.71 2.97 -2.01
CA ASP A 18 -6.28 2.48 -0.76
C ASP A 18 -6.35 0.95 -0.79
N ILE A 19 -5.94 0.35 0.32
CA ILE A 19 -6.04 -1.08 0.59
C ILE A 19 -7.40 -1.31 1.25
N ILE A 20 -8.20 -2.19 0.64
CA ILE A 20 -9.60 -2.41 1.03
C ILE A 20 -9.73 -3.75 1.74
N ASN A 21 -9.85 -3.69 3.05
CA ASN A 21 -10.23 -4.80 3.91
C ASN A 21 -11.74 -4.75 4.20
N PRO A 22 -12.38 -5.82 4.71
CA PRO A 22 -13.84 -5.90 4.78
C PRO A 22 -14.43 -4.88 5.77
N GLU A 23 -13.62 -4.43 6.73
CA GLU A 23 -14.03 -3.56 7.83
C GLU A 23 -13.39 -2.16 7.77
N VAL A 24 -12.29 -1.99 7.04
CA VAL A 24 -11.48 -0.75 7.05
C VAL A 24 -10.89 -0.46 5.68
N LYS A 25 -10.93 0.82 5.29
CA LYS A 25 -10.14 1.36 4.18
C LYS A 25 -8.86 1.97 4.74
N ILE A 26 -7.72 1.54 4.20
CA ILE A 26 -6.41 1.97 4.67
C ILE A 26 -5.69 2.68 3.54
N SER A 27 -5.23 3.91 3.77
CA SER A 27 -4.48 4.63 2.74
C SER A 27 -3.03 4.17 2.71
N ALA A 28 -2.54 3.71 1.56
CA ALA A 28 -1.13 3.36 1.38
C ALA A 28 -0.21 4.56 1.68
N LEU A 29 -0.61 5.77 1.27
CA LEU A 29 0.15 7.01 1.49
C LEU A 29 0.38 7.32 2.97
N GLU A 30 -0.61 7.05 3.83
CA GLU A 30 -0.46 7.27 5.28
C GLU A 30 0.55 6.29 5.88
N ILE A 31 0.57 5.04 5.42
CA ILE A 31 1.55 4.05 5.85
C ILE A 31 2.94 4.43 5.35
N GLU A 32 3.07 4.85 4.08
CA GLU A 32 4.33 5.33 3.51
C GLU A 32 4.88 6.53 4.30
N ASP A 33 4.04 7.52 4.63
CA ASP A 33 4.45 8.67 5.45
C ASP A 33 5.04 8.22 6.78
N VAL A 34 4.38 7.29 7.48
CA VAL A 34 4.87 6.77 8.77
C VAL A 34 6.17 5.99 8.61
N LEU A 35 6.28 5.15 7.58
CA LEU A 35 7.47 4.34 7.29
C LEU A 35 8.67 5.17 6.87
N LEU A 36 8.48 6.37 6.31
CA LEU A 36 9.56 7.26 5.88
C LEU A 36 10.08 8.18 6.99
N ARG A 37 9.44 8.21 8.17
CA ARG A 37 9.92 9.03 9.31
C ARG A 37 11.29 8.58 9.85
N PRO A 38 11.58 7.28 10.01
CA PRO A 38 12.89 6.83 10.46
C PRO A 38 13.95 7.10 9.38
N PRO A 39 15.11 7.72 9.71
CA PRO A 39 16.13 8.11 8.73
C PRO A 39 16.82 6.92 8.01
N MET A 40 16.65 5.70 8.54
CA MET A 40 17.19 4.47 7.98
C MET A 40 16.37 3.94 6.78
N ILE A 41 15.12 4.37 6.61
CA ILE A 41 14.28 4.00 5.45
C ILE A 41 14.42 5.13 4.43
N LYS A 42 14.88 4.80 3.22
CA LYS A 42 15.11 5.77 2.14
C LYS A 42 13.90 5.91 1.23
N GLU A 43 13.30 4.77 0.92
CA GLU A 43 12.14 4.66 0.03
C GLU A 43 11.27 3.51 0.51
N CYS A 44 9.97 3.61 0.30
CA CYS A 44 9.05 2.50 0.48
C CYS A 44 7.90 2.59 -0.52
N ALA A 45 7.30 1.46 -0.81
CA ALA A 45 6.05 1.35 -1.55
C ALA A 45 5.10 0.44 -0.77
N VAL A 46 3.88 0.92 -0.55
CA VAL A 46 2.83 0.18 0.15
C VAL A 46 1.74 -0.22 -0.83
N VAL A 47 1.39 -1.50 -0.85
CA VAL A 47 0.40 -2.07 -1.77
C VAL A 47 -0.55 -3.03 -1.05
N GLY A 48 -1.78 -3.12 -1.55
CA GLY A 48 -2.72 -4.17 -1.19
C GLY A 48 -2.41 -5.44 -1.97
N ILE A 49 -2.36 -6.58 -1.29
CA ILE A 49 -2.32 -7.89 -1.93
C ILE A 49 -3.56 -8.69 -1.54
N ALA A 50 -4.11 -9.45 -2.49
CA ALA A 50 -5.31 -10.24 -2.24
C ALA A 50 -5.08 -11.29 -1.13
N ASP A 51 -6.04 -11.40 -0.21
CA ASP A 51 -6.03 -12.34 0.91
C ASP A 51 -7.40 -13.02 1.07
N GLN A 52 -7.40 -14.34 1.34
CA GLN A 52 -8.63 -15.11 1.42
C GLN A 52 -9.48 -14.79 2.65
N LYS A 53 -8.86 -14.38 3.77
CA LYS A 53 -9.55 -14.07 5.02
C LYS A 53 -9.99 -12.61 5.06
N TRP A 54 -9.17 -11.70 4.52
CA TRP A 54 -9.34 -10.26 4.67
C TRP A 54 -9.65 -9.51 3.37
N GLY A 55 -9.80 -10.20 2.24
CA GLY A 55 -9.96 -9.54 0.94
C GLY A 55 -8.63 -9.00 0.43
N GLU A 56 -8.04 -8.05 1.16
CA GLU A 56 -6.68 -7.56 0.94
C GLU A 56 -5.88 -7.53 2.25
N VAL A 57 -4.55 -7.58 2.15
CA VAL A 57 -3.62 -7.29 3.25
C VAL A 57 -2.53 -6.33 2.78
N VAL A 58 -1.96 -5.59 3.73
CA VAL A 58 -0.89 -4.64 3.45
C VAL A 58 0.42 -5.38 3.20
N ALA A 59 1.03 -5.12 2.05
CA ALA A 59 2.41 -5.50 1.74
C ALA A 59 3.27 -4.25 1.56
N VAL A 60 4.53 -4.34 1.97
CA VAL A 60 5.47 -3.22 1.96
C VAL A 60 6.78 -3.66 1.31
N ALA A 61 7.20 -2.92 0.29
CA ALA A 61 8.56 -2.96 -0.22
C ALA A 61 9.34 -1.76 0.36
N LEU A 62 10.56 -1.97 0.81
CA LEU A 62 11.36 -0.94 1.48
C LEU A 62 12.83 -0.98 1.07
N CYS A 63 13.42 0.20 0.92
CA CYS A 63 14.85 0.40 0.73
C CYS A 63 15.42 1.01 2.00
N SER A 64 16.32 0.28 2.68
CA SER A 64 16.98 0.75 3.89
C SER A 64 18.47 0.95 3.68
N SER A 65 19.04 1.95 4.35
CA SER A 65 20.50 2.12 4.43
C SER A 65 21.18 1.14 5.37
N GLU A 66 20.43 0.37 6.15
CA GLU A 66 20.94 -0.57 7.13
C GLU A 66 20.35 -1.97 6.93
N ASN A 67 21.00 -2.98 7.47
CA ASN A 67 20.44 -4.33 7.51
C ASN A 67 19.33 -4.41 8.56
N LEU A 68 18.09 -4.52 8.11
CA LEU A 68 16.93 -4.68 8.99
C LEU A 68 16.76 -6.14 9.41
N THR A 69 16.57 -6.38 10.71
CA THR A 69 16.20 -7.69 11.22
C THR A 69 14.68 -7.80 11.29
N LEU A 70 14.09 -8.63 10.45
CA LEU A 70 12.66 -8.90 10.47
C LEU A 70 12.32 -9.93 11.55
N LYS A 71 11.41 -9.56 12.45
CA LYS A 71 10.80 -10.51 13.40
C LYS A 71 9.37 -10.79 12.97
N LYS A 72 9.05 -12.07 12.80
CA LYS A 72 7.69 -12.50 12.50
C LYS A 72 6.87 -12.49 13.77
N TYR A 73 5.89 -11.59 13.83
CA TYR A 73 4.87 -11.60 14.87
C TYR A 73 3.57 -12.16 14.29
N LYS A 74 2.99 -13.14 14.98
CA LYS A 74 1.62 -13.58 14.69
C LYS A 74 0.74 -12.95 15.76
N LEU A 75 0.07 -11.85 15.41
CA LEU A 75 -1.03 -11.34 16.23
C LEU A 75 -2.14 -12.39 16.16
N GLY A 76 -2.39 -13.06 17.29
CA GLY A 76 -3.42 -14.10 17.39
C GLY A 76 -4.81 -13.47 17.27
N LEU A 77 -5.35 -13.48 16.05
CA LEU A 77 -6.75 -13.17 15.72
C LEU A 77 -7.35 -14.30 14.89
#